data_AF-A0A2R7LYB3-F1
#
_entry.id   AF-A0A2R7LYB3-F1
#
_cell.length_a   1.000
_cell.length_b   1.000
_cell.length_c   1.000
_cell.angle_alpha   90.00
_cell.angle_beta   90.00
_cell.angle_gamma   90.00
#
_symmetry.space_group_name_H-M   'P 1'
#
loop_
_entity.id
_entity.type
_entity.pdbx_description
1 polymer ?
#
loop_
_entity_poly.entity_id
_entity_poly.type
_entity_poly.pdbx_seq_one_letter_code
_entity_poly.pdbx_strand_id
1 'polypeptide(L)'
;MIHLKKTTALLFMLLTICFGNAQEIAINKESFNTINLNYSGLENVKSLYNSGKFDEAARELLTYYRNRKNIKNPDFNTGDEARFRGKDIGKANQE
;
A
#
# COMPACT_ATOMS: atom_id res chain seq x y z
N MET A 1 -31.74 -38.07 -7.50
CA MET A 1 -30.46 -37.94 -6.76
C MET A 1 -29.39 -37.09 -7.47
N ILE A 2 -29.28 -37.13 -8.80
CA ILE A 2 -28.24 -36.38 -9.55
C ILE A 2 -28.38 -34.85 -9.39
N HIS A 3 -29.60 -34.33 -9.47
CA HIS A 3 -29.86 -32.88 -9.33
C HIS A 3 -29.60 -32.36 -7.91
N LEU A 4 -29.90 -33.16 -6.89
CA LEU A 4 -29.64 -32.80 -5.49
C LEU A 4 -28.14 -32.70 -5.20
N LYS A 5 -27.34 -33.65 -5.72
CA LYS A 5 -25.87 -33.58 -5.59
C LYS A 5 -25.28 -32.34 -6.27
N LYS A 6 -25.80 -31.97 -7.44
CA LYS A 6 -25.38 -30.77 -8.18
C LYS A 6 -25.76 -29.47 -7.45
N THR A 7 -26.96 -29.37 -6.89
CA THR A 7 -27.38 -28.18 -6.14
C THR A 7 -26.61 -28.03 -4.84
N THR A 8 -26.33 -29.12 -4.12
CA THR A 8 -25.48 -29.08 -2.91
C THR A 8 -24.05 -28.64 -3.25
N ALA A 9 -23.47 -29.16 -4.34
CA ALA A 9 -22.13 -28.76 -4.78
C ALA A 9 -22.07 -27.28 -5.18
N LEU A 10 -23.10 -26.78 -5.88
CA LEU A 10 -23.20 -25.37 -6.26
C LEU A 10 -23.30 -24.46 -5.03
N LEU A 11 -24.10 -24.84 -4.04
CA LEU A 11 -24.26 -24.07 -2.79
C LEU A 11 -22.94 -23.97 -2.02
N PHE A 12 -22.19 -25.08 -1.96
CA PHE A 12 -20.91 -25.15 -1.28
C PHE A 12 -19.85 -24.27 -1.97
N MET A 13 -19.83 -24.26 -3.30
CA MET A 13 -18.94 -23.40 -4.09
C MET A 13 -19.26 -21.92 -3.88
N LEU A 14 -20.55 -21.56 -3.83
CA LEU A 14 -20.98 -20.18 -3.58
C LEU A 14 -20.58 -19.71 -2.17
N LEU A 15 -20.70 -20.58 -1.16
CA LEU A 15 -20.26 -20.32 0.21
C LEU A 15 -18.76 -20.02 0.30
N THR A 16 -17.90 -20.73 -0.44
CA THR A 16 -16.44 -20.50 -0.38
C THR A 16 -16.00 -19.13 -0.92
N ILE A 17 -16.75 -18.56 -1.87
CA ILE A 17 -16.44 -17.24 -2.43
C ILE A 17 -16.72 -16.12 -1.42
N CYS A 18 -17.70 -16.30 -0.54
CA CYS A 18 -18.04 -15.32 0.50
C CYS A 18 -16.98 -15.17 1.61
N PHE A 19 -16.07 -16.14 1.76
CA PHE A 19 -15.02 -16.12 2.78
C PHE A 19 -13.60 -15.84 2.24
N GLY A 20 -13.49 -15.44 0.96
CA GLY A 20 -12.22 -15.03 0.38
C GLY A 20 -11.74 -13.71 0.99
N ASN A 21 -10.76 -13.75 1.89
CA ASN A 21 -9.97 -12.56 2.22
C ASN A 21 -8.98 -12.30 1.08
N ALA A 22 -8.78 -11.04 0.70
CA ALA A 22 -7.72 -10.68 -0.23
C ALA A 22 -6.36 -11.11 0.35
N GLN A 23 -5.56 -11.86 -0.41
CA GLN A 23 -4.18 -12.21 -0.02
C GLN A 23 -3.29 -10.98 -0.17
N GLU A 24 -3.33 -10.09 0.81
CA GLU A 24 -2.38 -9.01 0.91
C GLU A 24 -1.08 -9.55 1.53
N ILE A 25 0.05 -9.18 0.93
CA ILE A 25 1.36 -9.57 1.47
C ILE A 25 1.53 -8.85 2.81
N ALA A 26 1.59 -9.63 3.90
CA ALA A 26 1.78 -9.08 5.23
C ALA A 26 3.09 -8.29 5.30
N ILE A 27 3.04 -7.09 5.90
CA ILE A 27 4.23 -6.29 6.14
C ILE A 27 5.08 -7.00 7.17
N ASN A 28 6.32 -7.30 6.80
CA ASN A 28 7.24 -8.05 7.63
C ASN A 28 8.58 -7.33 7.69
N LYS A 29 9.54 -7.94 8.38
CA LYS A 29 10.89 -7.38 8.54
C LYS A 29 11.56 -7.07 7.19
N GLU A 30 11.39 -7.95 6.20
CA GLU A 30 12.03 -7.81 4.89
C GLU A 30 11.47 -6.65 4.07
N SER A 31 10.22 -6.24 4.36
CA SER A 31 9.59 -5.07 3.75
C SER A 31 10.39 -3.76 3.98
N PHE A 32 11.27 -3.74 5.00
CA PHE A 32 12.11 -2.58 5.33
C PHE A 32 13.56 -2.68 4.84
N ASN A 33 13.97 -3.78 4.21
CA ASN A 33 15.37 -4.02 3.84
C ASN A 33 15.97 -2.96 2.92
N THR A 34 15.16 -2.33 2.07
CA THR A 34 15.59 -1.30 1.12
C THR A 34 15.62 0.11 1.72
N ILE A 35 15.19 0.26 2.98
CA ILE A 35 15.01 1.55 3.64
C ILE A 35 16.12 1.76 4.66
N ASN A 36 16.86 2.87 4.55
CA ASN A 36 17.79 3.28 5.59
C ASN A 36 17.03 3.84 6.81
N LEU A 37 16.71 2.97 7.78
CA LEU A 37 16.03 3.36 9.02
C LEU A 37 16.86 4.29 9.93
N ASN A 38 18.15 4.52 9.64
CA ASN A 38 18.96 5.50 10.35
C ASN A 38 18.88 6.91 9.75
N TYR A 39 18.07 7.11 8.71
CA TYR A 39 17.88 8.42 8.11
C TYR A 39 17.13 9.37 9.05
N SER A 40 17.54 10.63 9.08
CA SER A 40 16.91 11.64 9.96
C SER A 40 15.43 11.85 9.62
N GLY A 41 14.59 11.81 10.63
CA GLY A 41 13.13 11.84 10.50
C GLY A 41 12.46 10.47 10.49
N LEU A 42 13.23 9.37 10.50
CA LEU A 42 12.73 7.99 10.62
C LEU A 42 12.96 7.37 12.00
N GLU A 43 13.24 8.18 13.03
CA GLU A 43 13.57 7.70 14.39
C GLU A 43 12.42 6.87 14.98
N ASN A 44 11.18 7.32 14.80
CA ASN A 44 9.98 6.61 15.25
C ASN A 44 9.78 5.30 14.48
N VAL A 45 9.98 5.31 13.16
CA VAL A 45 9.88 4.12 12.30
C VAL A 45 10.89 3.07 12.76
N LYS A 46 12.14 3.47 13.02
CA LYS A 46 13.20 2.60 13.52
C LYS A 46 12.84 2.01 14.88
N SER A 47 12.29 2.81 15.79
CA SER A 47 11.84 2.35 17.11
C SER A 47 10.75 1.28 17.02
N LEU A 48 9.73 1.52 16.19
CA LEU A 48 8.62 0.58 15.95
C LEU A 48 9.12 -0.71 15.27
N TYR A 49 9.98 -0.60 14.27
CA TYR A 49 10.61 -1.72 13.60
C TYR A 49 11.42 -2.60 14.57
N ASN A 50 12.24 -1.99 15.42
CA ASN A 50 13.03 -2.71 16.43
C ASN A 50 12.15 -3.39 17.48
N SER A 51 10.95 -2.86 17.72
CA SER A 51 9.94 -3.44 18.61
C SER A 51 9.11 -4.55 17.95
N GLY A 52 9.38 -4.90 16.69
CA GLY A 52 8.63 -5.92 15.93
C GLY A 52 7.25 -5.47 15.45
N LYS A 53 6.92 -4.18 15.57
CA LYS A 53 5.61 -3.62 15.23
C LYS A 53 5.60 -3.13 13.78
N PHE A 54 5.67 -4.06 12.83
CA PHE A 54 5.89 -3.74 11.42
C PHE A 54 4.77 -2.92 10.79
N ASP A 55 3.50 -3.20 11.11
CA ASP A 55 2.37 -2.41 10.60
C ASP A 55 2.37 -0.98 11.12
N GLU A 56 2.66 -0.79 12.41
CA GLU A 56 2.81 0.55 13.01
C GLU A 56 3.99 1.30 12.37
N ALA A 57 5.12 0.62 12.16
CA ALA A 57 6.29 1.19 11.51
C ALA A 57 5.98 1.64 10.07
N ALA A 58 5.22 0.85 9.31
CA ALA A 58 4.81 1.20 7.95
C ALA A 58 3.87 2.41 7.92
N ARG A 59 2.93 2.51 8.87
CA ARG A 59 2.04 3.68 8.99
C ARG A 59 2.81 4.95 9.34
N GLU A 60 3.79 4.84 10.23
CA GLU A 60 4.66 5.98 10.59
C GLU A 60 5.54 6.39 9.40
N LEU A 61 6.09 5.43 8.66
CA LEU A 61 6.86 5.70 7.44
C LEU A 61 6.03 6.43 6.38
N LEU A 62 4.78 6.02 6.17
CA LEU A 62 3.85 6.72 5.28
C LEU A 62 3.59 8.16 5.76
N THR A 63 3.44 8.34 7.07
CA THR A 63 3.24 9.66 7.68
C THR A 63 4.45 10.57 7.44
N TYR A 64 5.67 10.03 7.58
CA TYR A 64 6.90 10.75 7.24
C TYR A 64 6.91 11.22 5.78
N TYR A 65 6.63 10.33 4.81
CA TYR A 65 6.64 10.72 3.40
C TYR A 65 5.57 11.74 3.02
N ARG A 66 4.39 11.70 3.65
CA ARG A 66 3.32 12.70 3.45
C ARG A 66 3.71 14.08 3.96
N ASN A 67 4.47 14.13 5.05
CA ASN A 67 4.83 15.38 5.73
C ASN A 67 6.22 15.92 5.34
N ARG A 68 7.03 15.18 4.58
CA ARG A 68 8.35 15.66 4.15
C ARG A 68 8.20 16.86 3.21
N LYS A 69 8.88 17.96 3.52
CA LYS A 69 8.83 19.22 2.73
C LYS A 69 10.17 19.60 2.09
N ASN A 70 11.24 18.90 2.45
CA ASN A 70 12.62 19.21 2.07
C ASN A 70 13.08 18.56 0.76
N ILE A 71 12.33 17.58 0.24
CA ILE A 71 12.64 16.88 -1.02
C ILE A 71 11.63 17.31 -2.08
N LYS A 72 12.11 17.91 -3.17
CA LYS A 72 11.30 18.33 -4.31
C LYS A 72 11.70 17.52 -5.54
N ASN A 73 10.72 17.05 -6.31
CA ASN A 73 10.98 16.46 -7.61
C ASN A 73 11.11 17.61 -8.63
N PRO A 74 12.21 17.71 -9.40
CA PRO A 74 12.36 18.73 -10.44
C PRO A 74 11.22 18.69 -11.49
N ASP A 75 10.70 17.51 -11.80
CA ASP A 75 9.67 17.33 -12.83
C ASP A 75 8.23 17.49 -12.29
N PHE A 76 8.07 17.47 -10.96
CA PHE A 76 6.76 17.57 -10.32
C PHE A 76 6.84 18.38 -9.03
N ASN A 77 6.26 19.57 -9.05
CA ASN A 77 6.07 20.37 -7.85
C ASN A 77 4.61 20.33 -7.42
N THR A 78 4.33 20.31 -6.12
CA THR A 78 2.95 20.36 -5.58
C THR A 78 2.20 21.60 -6.07
N GLY A 79 2.90 22.70 -6.40
CA GLY A 79 2.32 23.89 -7.02
C GLY A 79 1.87 23.71 -8.49
N ASP A 80 2.36 22.69 -9.19
CA ASP A 80 1.92 22.36 -10.54
C ASP A 80 0.57 21.64 -10.56
N GLU A 81 0.03 21.23 -9.41
CA GLU A 81 -1.31 20.63 -9.31
C GLU A 81 -2.37 21.53 -9.96
N ALA A 82 -2.29 22.84 -9.78
CA ALA A 82 -3.18 23.80 -10.44
C ALA A 82 -2.98 23.85 -11.96
N ARG A 83 -1.79 23.54 -12.47
CA ARG A 83 -1.48 23.51 -13.91
C ARG A 83 -2.01 22.24 -14.57
N PHE A 84 -2.11 21.14 -13.82
CA PHE A 84 -2.56 19.82 -14.31
C PHE A 84 -4.03 19.52 -14.00
N ARG A 85 -4.66 20.21 -13.04
CA ARG A 85 -6.08 20.01 -12.69
C ARG A 85 -6.99 20.27 -13.91
N GLY A 86 -7.67 19.22 -14.38
CA GLY A 86 -8.60 19.29 -15.51
C GLY A 86 -7.96 19.33 -16.89
N LYS A 87 -6.63 19.19 -16.99
CA LYS A 87 -5.94 19.04 -18.28
C LYS A 87 -5.65 17.57 -18.54
N ASP A 88 -5.80 17.15 -19.78
CA ASP A 88 -5.40 15.82 -20.23
C ASP A 88 -3.88 15.70 -20.02
N ILE A 89 -3.44 14.67 -19.31
CA ILE A 89 -2.05 14.54 -18.84
C ILE A 89 -1.09 14.23 -20.02
N GLY A 90 -1.64 14.10 -21.24
CA GLY A 90 -0.92 13.72 -22.44
C GLY A 90 -0.53 12.25 -22.39
N LYS A 91 -0.62 11.56 -23.53
CA LYS A 91 -0.33 10.12 -23.63
C LYS A 91 1.09 9.73 -23.18
N ALA A 92 2.00 10.69 -23.06
CA ALA A 92 3.38 10.47 -22.64
C ALA A 92 3.55 10.32 -21.11
N ASN A 93 2.57 10.75 -20.31
CA ASN A 93 2.63 10.72 -18.84
C ASN A 93 1.62 9.74 -18.22
N GLN A 94 1.01 8.88 -19.04
CA GLN A 94 0.17 7.76 -18.61
C GLN A 94 1.04 6.51 -18.64
N GLU A 95 1.66 6.18 -17.51
CA GLU A 95 2.24 4.85 -17.26
C GLU A 95 1.17 3.86 -16.83
#